data_AF-A0A952VQ05-F1
#
_entry.id   AF-A0A952VQ05-F1
#
_cell.length_a   1.000
_cell.length_b   1.000
_cell.length_c   1.000
_cell.angle_alpha   90.00
_cell.angle_beta   90.00
_cell.angle_gamma   90.00
#
_symmetry.space_group_name_H-M   'P 1'
#
loop_
_entity.id
_entity.type
_entity.pdbx_description
1 polymer ?
#
loop_
_entity_poly.entity_id
_entity_poly.type
_entity_poly.pdbx_seq_one_letter_code
_entity_poly.pdbx_strand_id
1 'polypeptide(L)'
;MPSLEYAQDFFDKVTAVIEHKKSTTKPIADALGFLFGCLKKMEVNPPPGWKSRRVRLLEEEAQRLEREATAIKAARDRVDAQRCELYMLGLPPEIESELRAKAAEAAADNELPVVRETKRERKLQELIREHMRHNERTKMV
;
A
#
# COMPACT_ATOMS: atom_id res chain seq x y z
N MET A 1 33.63 -7.23 4.15
CA MET A 1 32.71 -8.33 4.53
C MET A 1 31.46 -8.21 3.69
N PRO A 2 30.85 -9.32 3.22
CA PRO A 2 29.57 -9.27 2.53
C PRO A 2 28.52 -8.59 3.42
N SER A 3 27.65 -7.78 2.82
CA SER A 3 26.54 -7.15 3.55
C SER A 3 25.55 -8.23 4.03
N LEU A 4 24.80 -7.91 5.09
CA LEU A 4 23.74 -8.79 5.58
C LEU A 4 22.74 -9.15 4.48
N GLU A 5 22.38 -8.16 3.64
CA GLU A 5 21.49 -8.35 2.49
C GLU A 5 22.06 -9.34 1.47
N TYR A 6 23.37 -9.25 1.18
CA TYR A 6 24.02 -10.19 0.27
C TYR A 6 24.00 -11.62 0.83
N ALA A 7 24.26 -11.79 2.13
CA ALA A 7 24.23 -13.11 2.76
C ALA A 7 22.82 -13.71 2.71
N GLN A 8 21.78 -12.91 3.02
CA GLN A 8 20.39 -13.34 2.94
C GLN A 8 19.99 -13.72 1.51
N ASP A 9 20.34 -12.90 0.53
CA ASP A 9 20.07 -13.16 -0.88
C ASP A 9 20.74 -14.46 -1.36
N PHE A 10 21.97 -14.71 -0.91
CA PHE A 10 22.70 -15.93 -1.19
C PHE A 10 21.99 -17.17 -0.64
N PHE A 11 21.58 -17.16 0.63
CA PHE A 11 20.85 -18.28 1.23
C PHE A 11 19.47 -18.49 0.59
N ASP A 12 18.77 -17.40 0.22
CA ASP A 12 17.49 -17.46 -0.48
C ASP A 12 17.65 -18.11 -1.87
N LYS A 13 18.74 -17.84 -2.59
CA LYS A 13 19.07 -18.49 -3.87
C LYS A 13 19.35 -19.98 -3.70
N VAL A 14 20.17 -20.36 -2.71
CA VAL A 14 20.49 -21.78 -2.43
C VAL A 14 19.21 -22.54 -2.12
N THR A 15 18.36 -21.98 -1.26
CA THR A 15 17.08 -22.57 -0.88
C THR A 15 16.18 -22.75 -2.10
N ALA A 16 16.09 -21.73 -2.98
CA ALA A 16 15.30 -21.82 -4.19
C ALA A 16 15.80 -22.89 -5.17
N VAL A 17 17.12 -23.08 -5.29
CA VAL A 17 17.70 -24.15 -6.12
C VAL A 17 17.37 -25.53 -5.55
N ILE A 18 17.50 -25.70 -4.23
CA ILE A 18 17.14 -26.95 -3.55
C ILE A 18 15.66 -27.27 -3.79
N GLU A 19 14.77 -26.31 -3.57
CA GLU A 19 13.34 -26.50 -3.77
C GLU A 19 13.00 -26.82 -5.22
N HIS A 20 13.54 -26.06 -6.17
CA HIS A 20 13.33 -26.31 -7.60
C HIS A 20 13.85 -27.69 -8.03
N LYS A 21 14.94 -28.19 -7.44
CA LYS A 21 15.49 -29.51 -7.79
C LYS A 21 14.69 -30.67 -7.22
N LYS A 22 13.88 -30.49 -6.16
CA LYS A 22 13.00 -31.54 -5.63
C LYS A 22 12.00 -32.07 -6.67
N SER A 23 11.49 -31.19 -7.52
CA SER A 23 10.53 -31.55 -8.59
C SER A 23 11.21 -32.02 -9.89
N THR A 24 12.53 -32.15 -9.90
CA THR A 24 13.30 -32.59 -11.09
C THR A 24 13.81 -34.02 -10.93
N THR A 25 14.25 -34.62 -12.04
CA THR A 25 14.82 -35.98 -12.08
C THR A 25 16.14 -36.14 -11.32
N LYS A 26 16.76 -35.05 -10.86
CA LYS A 26 18.02 -35.06 -10.10
C LYS A 26 17.90 -34.15 -8.86
N PRO A 27 17.24 -34.64 -7.79
CA PRO A 27 17.13 -33.89 -6.54
C PRO A 27 18.49 -33.77 -5.85
N ILE A 28 18.65 -32.72 -5.05
CA ILE A 28 19.82 -32.54 -4.19
C ILE A 28 19.65 -33.43 -2.97
N ALA A 29 20.46 -34.49 -2.86
CA ALA A 29 20.37 -35.46 -1.78
C ALA A 29 20.84 -34.90 -0.43
N ASP A 30 21.85 -34.02 -0.43
CA ASP A 30 22.39 -33.36 0.77
C ASP A 30 22.35 -31.83 0.61
N ALA A 31 21.41 -31.20 1.31
CA ALA A 31 21.21 -29.76 1.30
C ALA A 31 22.36 -28.99 1.98
N LEU A 32 22.93 -29.54 3.05
CA LEU A 32 24.01 -28.88 3.80
C LEU A 32 25.33 -28.96 3.02
N GLY A 33 25.66 -30.13 2.48
CA GLY A 33 26.81 -30.30 1.59
C GLY A 33 26.72 -29.40 0.36
N PHE A 34 25.53 -29.26 -0.23
CA PHE A 34 25.30 -28.33 -1.33
C PHE A 34 25.55 -26.87 -0.92
N LEU A 35 25.01 -26.43 0.22
CA LEU A 35 25.23 -25.08 0.75
C LEU A 35 26.73 -24.78 0.94
N PHE A 36 27.48 -25.68 1.58
CA PHE A 36 28.92 -25.51 1.76
C PHE A 36 29.69 -25.50 0.43
N GLY A 37 29.27 -26.32 -0.54
CA GLY A 37 29.81 -26.30 -1.89
C GLY A 37 29.61 -24.95 -2.59
N CYS A 38 28.43 -24.36 -2.44
CA CYS A 38 28.12 -23.01 -2.93
C CYS A 38 28.92 -21.93 -2.20
N LEU A 39 29.02 -22.00 -0.87
CA LEU A 39 29.82 -21.05 -0.07
C LEU A 39 31.30 -21.07 -0.47
N LYS A 40 31.87 -22.26 -0.70
CA LYS A 40 33.26 -22.40 -1.16
C LYS A 40 33.49 -21.74 -2.52
N LYS A 41 32.49 -21.76 -3.41
CA LYS A 41 32.56 -21.16 -4.75
C LYS A 41 32.12 -19.69 -4.77
N MET A 42 31.48 -19.20 -3.69
CA MET A 42 30.83 -17.89 -3.60
C MET A 42 29.85 -17.63 -4.76
N GLU A 43 29.28 -18.70 -5.32
CA GLU A 43 28.46 -18.64 -6.53
C GLU A 43 27.27 -19.59 -6.41
N VAL A 44 26.09 -19.08 -6.77
CA VAL A 44 24.83 -19.82 -6.84
C VAL A 44 24.06 -19.32 -8.05
N ASN A 45 23.74 -20.24 -8.96
CA ASN A 45 22.87 -19.95 -10.09
C ASN A 45 21.42 -20.21 -9.69
N PRO A 46 20.59 -19.16 -9.52
CA PRO A 46 19.20 -19.33 -9.14
C PRO A 46 18.40 -19.99 -10.28
N PRO A 47 17.26 -20.63 -9.97
CA PRO A 47 16.41 -21.23 -11.00
C PRO A 47 15.80 -20.16 -11.93
N PRO A 48 15.35 -20.55 -13.14
CA PRO A 48 14.67 -19.64 -14.06
C PRO A 48 13.45 -18.99 -13.39
N GLY A 49 13.26 -17.69 -13.61
CA GLY A 49 12.15 -16.94 -13.02
C GLY A 49 12.30 -16.64 -11.52
N TRP A 50 13.44 -16.94 -10.91
CA TRP A 50 13.71 -16.57 -9.53
C TRP A 50 13.69 -15.04 -9.37
N LYS A 51 12.99 -14.60 -8.33
CA LYS A 51 12.93 -13.20 -7.89
C LYS A 51 13.46 -13.10 -6.48
N SER A 52 14.27 -12.07 -6.22
CA SER A 52 14.73 -11.75 -4.87
C SER A 52 13.56 -11.33 -4.00
N ARG A 53 13.73 -11.41 -2.68
CA ARG A 53 12.72 -10.97 -1.71
C ARG A 53 12.25 -9.55 -1.96
N ARG A 54 13.19 -8.65 -2.26
CA ARG A 54 12.89 -7.25 -2.58
C ARG A 54 11.99 -7.12 -3.81
N VAL A 55 12.28 -7.86 -4.87
CA VAL A 55 11.45 -7.83 -6.09
C VAL A 55 10.06 -8.36 -5.81
N ARG A 56 9.92 -9.46 -5.04
CA ARG A 56 8.60 -10.00 -4.66
C ARG A 56 7.78 -8.99 -3.86
N LEU A 57 8.40 -8.33 -2.87
CA LEU A 57 7.73 -7.30 -2.07
C LEU A 57 7.25 -6.13 -2.95
N LEU A 58 8.06 -5.70 -3.92
CA LEU A 58 7.66 -4.64 -4.85
C LEU A 58 6.50 -5.07 -5.76
N GLU A 59 6.47 -6.33 -6.19
CA GLU A 59 5.37 -6.87 -7.00
C GLU A 59 4.07 -7.00 -6.19
N GLU A 60 4.15 -7.46 -4.94
CA GLU A 60 3.01 -7.52 -4.03
C GLU A 60 2.46 -6.12 -3.75
N GLU A 61 3.34 -5.15 -3.52
CA GLU A 61 2.98 -3.74 -3.34
C GLU A 61 2.31 -3.17 -4.60
N ALA A 62 2.88 -3.41 -5.78
CA ALA A 62 2.30 -2.98 -7.05
C ALA A 62 0.90 -3.58 -7.28
N GLN A 63 0.72 -4.88 -6.97
CA GLN A 63 -0.59 -5.53 -7.04
C GLN A 63 -1.59 -4.93 -6.05
N ARG A 64 -1.14 -4.57 -4.83
CA ARG A 64 -2.01 -3.90 -3.86
C ARG A 64 -2.48 -2.55 -4.40
N LEU A 65 -1.56 -1.74 -4.90
CA LEU A 65 -1.86 -0.43 -5.48
C LEU A 65 -2.79 -0.53 -6.70
N GLU A 66 -2.62 -1.53 -7.55
CA GLU A 66 -3.51 -1.76 -8.69
C GLU A 66 -4.94 -2.12 -8.26
N ARG A 67 -5.08 -2.96 -7.21
CA ARG A 67 -6.40 -3.26 -6.61
C ARG A 67 -7.04 -2.03 -5.98
N GLU A 68 -6.26 -1.19 -5.30
CA GLU A 68 -6.76 0.06 -4.73
C GLU A 68 -7.21 1.03 -5.84
N ALA A 69 -6.41 1.19 -6.90
CA ALA A 69 -6.74 2.05 -8.03
C ALA A 69 -8.01 1.60 -8.77
N THR A 70 -8.16 0.29 -8.98
CA THR A 70 -9.37 -0.28 -9.59
C THR A 70 -10.61 -0.09 -8.71
N ALA A 71 -10.49 -0.25 -7.39
CA ALA A 71 -11.58 0.02 -6.46
C ALA A 71 -11.99 1.51 -6.45
N ILE A 72 -11.02 2.43 -6.46
CA ILE A 72 -11.27 3.87 -6.55
C ILE A 72 -11.97 4.21 -7.87
N LYS A 73 -11.50 3.66 -8.99
CA LYS A 73 -12.14 3.86 -10.29
C LYS A 73 -13.59 3.39 -10.28
N ALA A 74 -13.87 2.19 -9.78
CA ALA A 74 -15.23 1.67 -9.68
C ALA A 74 -16.12 2.49 -8.72
N ALA A 75 -15.56 3.07 -7.66
CA ALA A 75 -16.29 4.00 -6.80
C ALA A 75 -16.63 5.31 -7.53
N ARG A 76 -15.67 5.86 -8.28
CA ARG A 76 -15.88 7.06 -9.11
C ARG A 76 -16.96 6.83 -10.16
N ASP A 77 -16.88 5.73 -10.90
CA ASP A 77 -17.84 5.42 -11.97
C ASP A 77 -19.27 5.30 -11.41
N ARG A 78 -19.43 4.74 -10.21
CA ARG A 78 -20.73 4.69 -9.50
C ARG A 78 -21.23 6.09 -9.13
N VAL A 79 -20.36 6.95 -8.61
CA VAL A 79 -20.73 8.35 -8.27
C VAL A 79 -21.14 9.11 -9.53
N ASP A 80 -20.40 8.96 -10.62
CA ASP A 80 -20.71 9.63 -11.87
C ASP A 80 -22.04 9.13 -12.46
N ALA A 81 -22.34 7.83 -12.39
CA ALA A 81 -23.64 7.27 -12.77
C ALA A 81 -24.80 7.85 -11.93
N GLN A 82 -24.65 7.88 -10.60
CA GLN A 82 -25.65 8.47 -9.69
C GLN A 82 -25.89 9.96 -9.96
N ARG A 83 -24.83 10.71 -10.29
CA ARG A 83 -24.95 12.12 -10.68
C ARG A 83 -25.72 12.29 -11.99
N CYS A 84 -25.47 11.45 -12.98
CA CYS A 84 -26.23 11.45 -14.22
C CYS A 84 -27.72 11.16 -13.97
N GLU A 85 -28.05 10.17 -13.14
CA GLU A 85 -29.44 9.87 -12.77
C GLU A 85 -30.12 11.08 -12.11
N LEU A 86 -29.47 11.71 -11.13
CA LEU A 86 -30.00 12.92 -10.47
C LEU A 86 -30.22 14.07 -11.45
N TYR A 87 -29.30 14.28 -12.39
CA TYR A 87 -29.45 15.30 -13.44
C TYR A 87 -30.65 15.01 -14.36
N MET A 88 -30.81 13.75 -14.78
CA MET A 88 -31.90 13.33 -15.66
C MET A 88 -33.28 13.43 -15.01
N LEU A 89 -33.36 13.36 -13.68
CA LEU A 89 -34.62 13.55 -12.94
C LEU A 89 -35.14 15.00 -12.99
N GLY A 90 -34.32 15.97 -13.43
CA GLY A 90 -34.76 17.36 -13.62
C GLY A 90 -35.34 17.99 -12.35
N LEU A 91 -34.77 17.65 -11.19
CA LEU A 91 -35.30 18.06 -9.89
C LEU A 91 -35.26 19.59 -9.74
N PRO A 92 -36.28 20.19 -9.09
CA PRO A 92 -36.22 21.58 -8.67
C PRO A 92 -34.98 21.84 -7.79
N PRO A 93 -34.37 23.03 -7.88
CA PRO A 93 -33.15 23.36 -7.15
C PRO A 93 -33.30 23.25 -5.63
N GLU A 94 -34.51 23.45 -5.09
CA GLU A 94 -34.78 23.28 -3.67
C GLU A 94 -34.58 21.81 -3.24
N ILE A 95 -35.14 20.86 -4.02
CA ILE A 95 -35.07 19.43 -3.74
C ILE A 95 -33.64 18.90 -3.93
N GLU A 96 -32.92 19.40 -4.93
CA GLU A 96 -31.51 19.04 -5.13
C GLU A 96 -30.64 19.50 -3.93
N SER A 97 -30.91 20.70 -3.40
CA SER A 97 -30.18 21.22 -2.24
C SER A 97 -30.43 20.40 -0.96
N GLU A 98 -31.68 19.97 -0.72
CA GLU A 98 -32.04 19.12 0.42
C GLU A 98 -31.42 17.73 0.33
N LEU A 99 -31.43 17.12 -0.86
CA LEU A 99 -30.81 15.81 -1.08
C LEU A 99 -29.28 15.87 -0.90
N ARG A 100 -28.63 16.94 -1.37
CA ARG A 100 -27.20 17.16 -1.13
C ARG A 100 -26.87 17.36 0.35
N ALA A 101 -27.70 18.10 1.09
CA ALA A 101 -27.52 18.29 2.53
C ALA A 101 -27.64 16.95 3.29
N LYS A 102 -28.68 16.16 2.99
CA LYS A 102 -28.88 14.82 3.58
C LYS A 102 -27.75 13.84 3.22
N ALA A 103 -27.24 13.90 1.99
CA ALA A 103 -26.10 13.08 1.57
C ALA A 103 -24.80 13.49 2.29
N ALA A 104 -24.57 14.79 2.50
CA ALA A 104 -23.41 15.28 3.25
C ALA A 104 -23.46 14.90 4.73
N GLU A 105 -24.65 14.93 5.34
CA GLU A 105 -24.89 14.49 6.71
C GLU A 105 -24.64 12.98 6.85
N ALA A 106 -25.19 12.16 5.95
CA ALA A 106 -24.96 10.71 5.94
C ALA A 106 -23.48 10.34 5.64
N ALA A 107 -22.76 11.16 4.88
CA ALA A 107 -21.34 10.96 4.61
C ALA A 107 -20.45 11.28 5.83
N ALA A 108 -20.88 12.16 6.73
CA ALA A 108 -20.18 12.44 7.98
C ALA A 108 -20.16 11.21 8.91
N ASP A 109 -21.24 10.43 8.90
CA ASP A 109 -21.35 9.19 9.67
C ASP A 109 -20.45 8.06 9.14
N ASN A 110 -20.19 8.06 7.83
CA ASN A 110 -19.39 7.05 7.13
C ASN A 110 -18.00 7.53 6.67
N GLU A 111 -17.41 8.52 7.34
CA GLU A 111 -16.05 8.96 7.01
C GLU A 111 -15.02 7.82 7.14
N LEU A 112 -14.28 7.58 6.06
CA LEU A 112 -13.17 6.63 6.03
C LEU A 112 -12.14 6.98 7.12
N PRO A 113 -11.57 6.00 7.85
CA PRO A 113 -10.62 6.23 8.95
C PRO A 113 -9.46 7.18 8.58
N VAL A 114 -8.91 7.03 7.37
CA VAL A 114 -7.81 7.87 6.85
C VAL A 114 -8.24 9.33 6.69
N VAL A 115 -9.50 9.59 6.31
CA VAL A 115 -10.06 10.95 6.19
C VAL A 115 -10.29 11.56 7.59
N ARG A 116 -10.72 10.74 8.56
CA ARG A 116 -10.85 11.18 9.96
C ARG A 116 -9.50 11.55 10.56
N GLU A 117 -8.47 10.74 10.34
CA GLU A 117 -7.11 10.99 10.84
C GLU A 117 -6.50 12.25 10.23
N THR A 118 -6.57 12.41 8.91
CA THR A 118 -6.07 13.61 8.24
C THR A 118 -6.82 14.88 8.67
N LYS A 119 -8.14 14.81 8.90
CA LYS A 119 -8.91 15.93 9.48
C LYS A 119 -8.49 16.25 10.91
N ARG A 120 -8.26 15.22 11.75
CA ARG A 120 -7.76 15.39 13.13
C ARG A 120 -6.38 16.03 13.14
N GLU A 121 -5.48 15.60 12.28
CA GLU A 121 -4.12 16.13 12.17
C GLU A 121 -4.12 17.59 11.73
N ARG A 122 -4.94 17.95 10.73
CA ARG A 122 -5.13 19.36 10.34
C ARG A 122 -5.66 20.22 11.49
N LYS A 123 -6.65 19.73 12.22
CA LYS A 123 -7.23 20.45 13.38
C LYS A 123 -6.19 20.62 14.50
N LEU A 124 -5.36 19.62 14.74
CA LEU A 124 -4.25 19.71 15.69
C LEU A 124 -3.24 20.78 15.25
N GLN A 125 -2.86 20.81 13.97
CA GLN A 125 -1.95 21.82 13.43
C GLN A 125 -2.53 23.24 13.54
N GLU A 126 -3.83 23.42 13.31
CA GLU A 126 -4.52 24.71 13.48
C GLU A 126 -4.51 25.16 14.94
N LEU A 127 -4.83 24.27 15.88
CA LEU A 127 -4.78 24.56 17.31
C LEU A 127 -3.37 24.94 17.78
N ILE A 128 -2.34 24.24 17.28
CA ILE A 128 -0.94 24.59 17.56
C ILE A 128 -0.62 25.99 17.03
N ARG A 129 -1.04 26.33 15.79
CA ARG A 129 -0.83 27.68 15.24
C ARG A 129 -1.59 28.75 16.01
N GLU A 130 -2.79 28.47 16.49
CA GLU A 130 -3.55 29.40 17.35
C GLU A 130 -2.88 29.62 18.69
N HIS A 131 -2.41 28.54 19.31
CA HIS A 131 -1.69 28.62 20.58
C HIS A 131 -0.38 29.41 20.45
N MET A 132 0.39 29.18 19.39
CA MET A 132 1.61 29.94 19.10
C MET A 132 1.31 31.44 18.89
N ARG A 133 0.25 31.77 18.14
CA ARG A 133 -0.20 33.18 17.95
C ARG A 133 -0.65 33.84 19.26
N HIS A 134 -1.30 33.09 20.15
CA HIS A 134 -1.67 33.60 21.47
C HIS A 134 -0.46 33.81 22.37
N ASN A 135 0.49 32.88 22.34
CA ASN A 135 1.69 32.94 23.18
C ASN A 135 2.65 34.07 22.75
N GLU A 136 2.73 34.35 21.44
CA GLU A 136 3.43 35.53 20.90
C GLU A 136 2.77 36.84 21.35
N ARG A 137 1.44 36.91 21.36
CA ARG A 137 0.70 38.10 21.85
C ARG A 137 0.90 38.36 23.34
N THR A 138 0.98 37.32 24.17
CA THR A 138 1.24 37.46 25.62
C THR A 138 2.69 37.77 25.97
N LYS A 139 3.65 37.57 25.06
CA LYS A 139 5.06 37.96 25.26
C LYS A 139 5.38 39.39 24.83
N MET A 140 4.45 40.05 24.11
CA MET A 140 4.58 41.46 23.68
C MET A 140 3.86 42.45 24.62
N VAL A 141 3.34 41.97 25.77
CA VAL A 141 2.80 42.77 26.88
C VAL A 141 3.74 42.61 28.07
#